data_AF-A0AA86J2B2-F1
#
_entry.id   AF-A0AA86J2B2-F1
#
_cell.length_a   1.000
_cell.length_b   1.000
_cell.length_c   1.000
_cell.angle_alpha   90.00
_cell.angle_beta   90.00
_cell.angle_gamma   90.00
#
_symmetry.space_group_name_H-M   'P 1'
#
loop_
_entity.id
_entity.type
_entity.pdbx_description
1 polymer ?
#
loop_
_entity_poly.entity_id
_entity_poly.type
_entity_poly.pdbx_seq_one_letter_code
_entity_poly.pdbx_strand_id
1 'polypeptide(L)'
;MKKRFLLKTLYETGTNALLSGDELRLYVLLLAAADNNGRGVIPCRVLTEALGPLTPPGRLTFMCRRLEELGLIQLHGSPITAVIIGYRLKEPVPVIPCPTMEPAPSTGNGDPHGTK
;
A
#
# COMPACT_ATOMS: atom_id res chain seq x y z
N MET A 1 15.32 12.78 4.65
CA MET A 1 14.06 12.58 3.93
C MET A 1 13.01 13.54 4.47
N LYS A 2 12.37 14.34 3.61
CA LYS A 2 11.42 15.37 4.08
C LYS A 2 10.01 14.74 4.21
N LYS A 3 9.52 14.56 5.45
CA LYS A 3 8.20 13.96 5.72
C LYS A 3 7.05 14.65 4.96
N ARG A 4 7.07 15.99 4.89
CA ARG A 4 6.12 16.80 4.12
C ARG A 4 6.15 16.50 2.62
N PHE A 5 7.34 16.25 2.07
CA PHE A 5 7.50 15.89 0.66
C PHE A 5 6.86 14.54 0.39
N LEU A 6 7.15 13.52 1.20
CA LEU A 6 6.55 12.19 1.06
C LEU A 6 5.02 12.21 1.11
N LEU A 7 4.45 12.94 2.07
CA LEU A 7 3.01 13.05 2.18
C LEU A 7 2.42 13.73 0.94
N LYS A 8 3.03 14.85 0.50
CA LYS A 8 2.63 15.55 -0.72
C LYS A 8 2.69 14.63 -1.94
N THR A 9 3.79 13.91 -2.13
CA THR A 9 3.96 12.96 -3.24
C THR A 9 2.90 11.86 -3.21
N LEU A 10 2.55 11.31 -2.03
CA LEU A 10 1.51 10.29 -1.90
C LEU A 10 0.14 10.77 -2.43
N TYR A 11 -0.19 12.05 -2.21
CA TYR A 11 -1.41 12.66 -2.75
C TYR A 11 -1.29 12.95 -4.25
N GLU A 12 -0.16 13.48 -4.70
CA GLU A 12 0.07 13.83 -6.11
C GLU A 12 0.12 12.60 -7.04
N THR A 13 0.63 11.47 -6.56
CA THR A 13 0.71 10.21 -7.33
C THR A 13 -0.59 9.42 -7.32
N GLY A 14 -1.60 9.83 -6.53
CA GLY A 14 -2.84 9.07 -6.35
C GLY A 14 -2.67 7.76 -5.59
N THR A 15 -1.48 7.46 -5.05
CA THR A 15 -1.21 6.22 -4.31
C THR A 15 -2.08 6.13 -3.05
N ASN A 16 -2.48 7.27 -2.48
CA ASN A 16 -3.43 7.32 -1.36
C ASN A 16 -4.78 6.66 -1.64
N ALA A 17 -5.26 6.65 -2.90
CA ALA A 17 -6.52 6.04 -3.29
C ALA A 17 -6.47 4.50 -3.28
N LEU A 18 -5.26 3.93 -3.28
CA LEU A 18 -5.03 2.48 -3.18
C LEU A 18 -4.96 1.98 -1.73
N LEU A 19 -4.98 2.89 -0.76
CA LEU A 19 -4.89 2.59 0.67
C LEU A 19 -6.28 2.64 1.30
N SER A 20 -6.59 1.62 2.10
CA SER A 20 -7.65 1.70 3.09
C SER A 20 -7.31 2.77 4.14
N GLY A 21 -8.34 3.22 4.88
CA GLY A 21 -8.15 4.21 5.95
C GLY A 21 -7.12 3.78 7.00
N ASP A 22 -7.07 2.48 7.32
CA ASP A 22 -6.12 1.95 8.31
C ASP A 22 -4.71 1.80 7.74
N GLU A 23 -4.56 1.43 6.47
CA GLU A 23 -3.24 1.43 5.81
C GLU A 23 -2.66 2.84 5.70
N LEU A 24 -3.51 3.84 5.41
CA LEU A 24 -3.11 5.25 5.41
C LEU A 24 -2.70 5.71 6.81
N ARG A 25 -3.48 5.37 7.85
CA ARG A 25 -3.13 5.68 9.25
C ARG A 25 -1.81 5.03 9.65
N LEU A 26 -1.62 3.75 9.31
CA LEU A 26 -0.35 3.06 9.54
C LEU A 26 0.81 3.78 8.84
N TYR A 27 0.66 4.14 7.56
CA TYR A 27 1.69 4.86 6.82
C TYR A 27 2.03 6.21 7.48
N VAL A 28 1.04 6.96 7.95
CA VAL A 28 1.25 8.24 8.65
C VAL A 28 2.00 8.02 9.98
N LEU A 29 1.69 6.96 10.73
CA LEU A 29 2.43 6.61 11.95
C LEU A 29 3.90 6.27 11.65
N LEU A 30 4.14 5.47 10.61
CA LEU A 30 5.49 5.15 10.13
C LEU A 30 6.24 6.41 9.67
N LEU A 31 5.56 7.32 8.98
CA LEU A 31 6.11 8.60 8.56
C LEU A 31 6.50 9.46 9.77
N ALA A 32 5.62 9.53 10.79
CA ALA A 32 5.84 10.31 11.99
C ALA A 32 7.02 9.79 12.83
N ALA A 33 7.14 8.46 12.99
CA ALA A 33 8.18 7.84 13.81
C ALA A 33 9.55 7.69 13.11
N ALA A 34 9.62 7.88 11.79
CA ALA A 34 10.89 7.74 11.07
C ALA A 34 11.89 8.85 11.41
N ASP A 35 13.17 8.49 11.41
CA ASP A 35 14.30 9.39 11.56
C ASP A 35 14.52 10.26 10.30
N ASN A 36 15.55 11.10 10.34
CA ASN A 36 15.90 11.97 9.22
C ASN A 36 16.36 11.20 7.96
N ASN A 37 16.73 9.93 8.08
CA ASN A 37 17.12 9.05 6.99
C ASN A 37 15.94 8.20 6.47
N GLY A 38 14.74 8.41 7.02
CA GLY A 38 13.54 7.67 6.68
C GLY A 38 13.50 6.26 7.29
N ARG A 39 14.39 5.91 8.22
CA ARG A 39 14.39 4.63 8.92
C ARG A 39 13.60 4.74 10.20
N GLY A 40 12.94 3.66 10.61
CA GLY A 40 12.23 3.62 11.88
C GLY A 40 12.10 2.22 12.43
N VAL A 41 11.88 2.16 13.74
CA VAL A 41 11.50 0.95 14.45
C VAL A 41 10.34 1.31 15.37
N ILE A 42 9.20 0.65 15.20
CA ILE A 42 8.01 0.88 16.05
C ILE A 42 7.62 -0.42 16.76
N PRO A 43 7.41 -0.39 18.08
CA PRO A 43 6.84 -1.53 18.80
C PRO A 43 5.40 -1.79 18.38
N CYS A 44 5.03 -3.07 18.22
CA CYS A 44 3.65 -3.45 17.84
C CYS A 44 2.60 -2.92 18.83
N ARG A 45 2.93 -2.77 20.11
CA ARG A 45 2.04 -2.19 21.13
C ARG A 45 1.60 -0.77 20.79
N VAL A 46 2.54 0.08 20.34
CA VAL A 46 2.25 1.47 19.93
C VAL A 46 1.32 1.49 18.72
N LEU A 47 1.48 0.53 17.80
CA LEU A 47 0.60 0.39 16.64
C LEU A 47 -0.80 -0.07 17.05
N THR A 48 -0.92 -1.00 17.99
CA THR A 48 -2.22 -1.42 18.54
C THR A 48 -2.94 -0.27 19.24
N GLU A 49 -2.22 0.56 20.01
CA GLU A 49 -2.81 1.72 20.68
C GLU A 49 -3.31 2.77 19.68
N ALA A 50 -2.57 2.99 18.59
CA ALA A 50 -2.91 4.01 17.61
C ALA A 50 -3.94 3.57 16.56
N LEU A 51 -3.93 2.29 16.15
CA LEU A 51 -4.81 1.74 15.12
C LEU A 51 -6.03 1.00 15.70
N GLY A 52 -6.04 0.78 17.02
CA GLY A 52 -7.03 -0.04 17.69
C GLY A 52 -6.76 -1.54 17.55
N PRO A 53 -7.76 -2.39 17.83
CA PRO A 53 -7.60 -3.84 17.83
C PRO A 53 -7.11 -4.38 16.47
N LEU A 54 -5.93 -4.99 16.46
CA LEU A 54 -5.32 -5.60 15.27
C LEU A 54 -5.83 -7.03 15.05
N THR A 55 -7.13 -7.22 15.17
CA THR A 55 -7.82 -8.49 14.90
C THR A 55 -8.32 -8.52 13.45
N PRO A 56 -8.19 -9.65 12.73
CA PRO A 56 -7.62 -10.93 13.16
C PRO A 56 -6.07 -10.91 13.27
N PRO A 57 -5.47 -11.90 13.98
CA PRO A 57 -4.01 -12.06 14.01
C PRO A 57 -3.42 -12.04 12.60
N GLY A 58 -2.39 -11.22 12.37
CA GLY A 58 -1.78 -11.04 11.06
C GLY A 58 -2.30 -9.83 10.26
N ARG A 59 -3.35 -9.13 10.70
CA ARG A 59 -3.83 -7.90 10.05
C ARG A 59 -2.72 -6.84 9.91
N LEU A 60 -1.91 -6.66 10.95
CA LEU A 60 -0.78 -5.72 10.90
C LEU A 60 0.26 -6.15 9.86
N THR A 61 0.61 -7.43 9.85
CA THR A 61 1.53 -8.01 8.85
C THR A 61 1.01 -7.80 7.44
N PHE A 62 -0.28 -8.03 7.22
CA PHE A 62 -0.93 -7.77 5.94
C PHE A 62 -0.80 -6.30 5.52
N MET A 63 -1.18 -5.35 6.38
CA MET A 63 -1.07 -3.92 6.06
C MET A 63 0.39 -3.51 5.78
N CYS A 64 1.36 -4.00 6.56
CA CYS A 64 2.78 -3.74 6.31
C CYS A 64 3.25 -4.29 4.97
N ARG A 65 2.82 -5.50 4.59
CA ARG A 65 3.12 -6.08 3.27
C ARG A 65 2.48 -5.30 2.15
N ARG A 66 1.23 -4.86 2.29
CA ARG A 66 0.56 -3.99 1.33
C ARG A 66 1.31 -2.68 1.10
N LEU A 67 1.77 -2.02 2.17
CA LEU A 67 2.59 -0.81 2.05
C LEU A 67 3.94 -1.07 1.37
N GLU A 68 4.54 -2.25 1.58
CA GLU A 68 5.77 -2.66 0.92
C GLU A 68 5.56 -2.97 -0.58
N GLU A 69 4.47 -3.66 -0.93
CA GLU A 69 4.06 -3.93 -2.33
C GLU A 69 3.80 -2.64 -3.11
N LEU A 70 3.20 -1.64 -2.47
CA LEU A 70 2.98 -0.32 -3.04
C LEU A 70 4.25 0.54 -3.11
N GLY A 71 5.39 0.00 -2.68
CA GLY A 71 6.67 0.70 -2.72
C GLY A 71 6.75 1.90 -1.78
N LEU A 72 5.91 1.95 -0.74
CA LEU A 72 5.88 3.06 0.23
C LEU A 72 6.87 2.86 1.37
N ILE A 73 7.14 1.60 1.72
CA ILE A 73 8.12 1.20 2.73
C ILE A 73 8.94 0.01 2.25
N GLN A 74 10.02 -0.25 2.97
CA GLN A 74 10.81 -1.48 2.89
C GLN A 74 10.94 -2.02 4.32
N LEU A 75 10.54 -3.25 4.56
CA LEU A 75 10.65 -3.88 5.87
C LEU A 75 12.08 -4.37 6.10
N HIS A 76 12.56 -4.23 7.33
CA HIS A 76 13.87 -4.70 7.78
C HIS A 76 13.72 -5.70 8.93
N GLY A 77 14.39 -6.84 8.82
CA GLY A 77 14.42 -7.88 9.86
C GLY A 77 13.69 -9.17 9.48
N SER A 78 13.85 -10.20 10.32
CA SER A 78 13.13 -11.48 10.26
C SER A 78 11.60 -11.24 10.37
N PRO A 79 10.73 -12.16 9.91
CA PRO A 79 9.31 -11.90 9.74
C PRO A 79 8.74 -11.35 11.04
N ILE A 80 8.10 -10.17 10.95
CA ILE A 80 7.56 -9.35 12.04
C ILE A 80 7.50 -10.15 13.33
N THR A 81 8.60 -10.14 14.08
CA THR A 81 8.56 -10.71 15.42
C THR A 81 7.54 -9.83 16.13
N ALA A 82 6.56 -10.44 16.80
CA ALA A 82 5.34 -9.78 17.28
C ALA A 82 5.54 -8.57 18.22
N VAL A 83 6.78 -8.15 18.43
CA VAL A 83 7.25 -7.11 19.31
C VAL A 83 7.59 -5.81 18.57
N ILE A 84 8.25 -5.87 17.39
CA ILE A 84 8.75 -4.66 16.69
C ILE A 84 8.64 -4.75 15.17
N ILE A 85 8.46 -3.60 14.53
CA ILE A 85 8.52 -3.42 13.07
C ILE A 85 9.67 -2.48 12.72
N GLY A 86 10.71 -3.03 12.09
CA GLY A 86 11.77 -2.25 11.46
C GLY A 86 11.42 -1.93 10.01
N TYR A 87 11.60 -0.68 9.59
CA TYR A 87 11.26 -0.24 8.23
C TYR A 87 12.14 0.91 7.75
N ARG A 88 12.07 1.15 6.44
CA ARG A 88 12.58 2.34 5.76
C ARG A 88 11.52 2.87 4.82
N LEU A 89 11.25 4.17 4.90
CA LEU A 89 10.37 4.89 3.98
C LEU A 89 10.98 4.94 2.58
N LYS A 90 10.09 4.86 1.59
CA LYS A 90 10.40 4.99 0.17
C LYS A 90 9.59 6.14 -0.42
N GLU A 91 10.08 6.70 -1.51
CA GLU A 91 9.33 7.71 -2.26
C GLU A 91 8.22 7.01 -3.05
N PRO A 92 6.96 7.47 -2.95
CA PRO A 92 5.86 6.90 -3.71
C PRO A 92 6.15 7.00 -5.20
N VAL A 93 6.08 5.87 -5.90
CA VAL A 93 6.21 5.83 -7.37
C VAL A 93 4.84 6.18 -7.97
N PRO A 94 4.77 7.00 -9.04
CA PRO A 94 3.52 7.27 -9.73
C PRO A 94 2.80 5.97 -10.09
N VAL A 95 1.53 5.87 -9.71
CA VAL A 95 0.68 4.77 -10.15
C VAL A 95 0.40 5.02 -11.62
N ILE A 96 1.09 4.30 -12.51
CA ILE A 96 0.72 4.26 -13.92
C ILE A 96 -0.58 3.45 -13.98
N PRO A 97 -1.71 4.04 -14.39
CA PRO A 97 -2.92 3.25 -14.61
C PRO A 97 -2.57 2.24 -15.71
N CYS A 98 -2.67 0.93 -15.41
CA CYS A 98 -2.74 -0.05 -16.48
C CYS A 98 -3.94 0.37 -17.34
N PRO A 99 -3.78 0.58 -18.66
CA PRO A 99 -4.94 0.82 -19.50
C PRO A 99 -5.86 -0.38 -19.34
N THR A 100 -7.10 -0.09 -18.95
CA THR A 100 -8.21 -1.05 -19.00
C THR A 100 -8.20 -1.61 -20.41
N MET A 101 -7.86 -2.90 -20.56
CA MET A 101 -7.94 -3.58 -21.84
C MET A 101 -9.41 -3.49 -22.29
N GLU A 102 -9.70 -2.64 -23.28
CA GLU A 102 -11.03 -2.56 -23.85
C GLU A 102 -11.47 -3.98 -24.23
N PRO A 103 -12.69 -4.41 -23.86
CA PRO A 103 -13.18 -5.71 -24.29
C PRO A 103 -13.17 -5.73 -25.81
N ALA A 104 -12.49 -6.73 -26.38
CA ALA A 104 -12.38 -6.92 -27.82
C ALA A 104 -13.78 -6.84 -28.46
N PRO A 105 -13.93 -6.16 -29.62
CA PRO A 105 -15.19 -6.20 -30.34
C PRO A 105 -15.50 -7.67 -30.67
N SER A 106 -16.57 -8.21 -30.08
CA SER A 106 -17.09 -9.52 -30.48
C SER A 106 -17.41 -9.48 -31.97
N THR A 107 -16.58 -10.16 -32.76
CA THR A 107 -16.88 -10.49 -34.14
C THR A 107 -18.13 -11.36 -34.12
N GLY A 108 -19.29 -10.75 -34.35
CA GLY A 108 -20.54 -11.46 -34.56
C GLY A 108 -20.37 -12.37 -35.77
N ASN A 109 -20.31 -13.68 -35.51
CA ASN A 109 -20.40 -14.70 -36.55
C ASN A 109 -21.73 -14.50 -37.29
N GLY A 110 -21.64 -14.16 -38.57
CA GLY A 110 -22.78 -14.18 -39.48
C GLY A 110 -23.24 -15.62 -39.67
N ASP A 111 -24.47 -15.89 -39.25
CA ASP A 111 -25.21 -17.12 -39.49
C ASP A 111 -25.76 -17.09 -40.93
N PRO A 112 -25.41 -18.03 -41.83
CA PRO A 112 -25.98 -18.09 -43.17
C PRO A 112 -26.99 -19.24 -43.26
N HIS A 113 -28.21 -19.04 -42.78
CA HIS A 113 -29.32 -19.91 -43.16
C HIS A 113 -30.55 -19.10 -43.54
N GLY A 114 -30.59 -18.72 -44.81
CA GLY A 114 -31.77 -18.23 -45.50
C GLY A 114 -31.79 -18.78 -46.92
N THR A 115 -32.34 -19.97 -47.12
CA THR A 115 -32.91 -20.44 -48.40
C THR A 115 -33.61 -21.78 -48.21
N LYS A 116 -34.94 -21.75 -48.09
CA LYS A 116 -35.83 -22.70 -48.73
C LYS A 116 -37.23 -22.10 -48.84
#